data_AF-A0A6A6UFS3-F1
#
_entry.id   AF-A0A6A6UFS3-F1
#
_cell.length_a   1.000
_cell.length_b   1.000
_cell.length_c   1.000
_cell.angle_alpha   90.00
_cell.angle_beta   90.00
_cell.angle_gamma   90.00
#
_symmetry.space_group_name_H-M   'P 1'
#
loop_
_entity.id
_entity.type
_entity.pdbx_description
1 polymer ?
#
loop_
_entity_poly.entity_id
_entity_poly.type
_entity_poly.pdbx_seq_one_letter_code
_entity_poly.pdbx_strand_id
1 'polypeptide(L)'
;MDDANGISALEKEYGETRANIEWNFITKLRYTLDYSKPQGSFVASTFSTTFCSPGLDVEGCGSIPLPLCSRDAESLITQAAVRGGDGSEMNIWSFDTDQFQCRNPFWNDYFLSLTKISLDQLGILQGNIGCKPSKLVLYGKDAVFDPQKATTKIPGTFGTFILLLPSKHTGGDMRIFHAGTQRRLVIKPAPPSEYALTTLAWYSDVVPQSTLIESGYRLALTSNLYQNAGQEICTAESMMETHTMLRKLLIDWPQLMPHNKLVYIMHYQYTFASLKIDNLDGRERSAA
;
A
#
# COMPACT_ATOMS: atom_id res chain seq x y z
N MET A 1 29.63 30.87 -43.60
CA MET A 1 30.01 29.86 -44.60
C MET A 1 31.48 29.54 -44.37
N ASP A 2 31.90 28.41 -43.81
CA ASP A 2 31.24 27.22 -43.29
C ASP A 2 32.27 26.52 -42.39
N ASP A 3 32.14 26.64 -41.07
CA ASP A 3 32.86 25.81 -40.09
C ASP A 3 31.92 24.75 -39.47
N ALA A 4 30.90 24.34 -40.22
CA ALA A 4 29.91 23.33 -39.82
C ALA A 4 30.36 21.88 -40.11
N ASN A 5 31.53 21.66 -40.70
CA ASN A 5 32.00 20.33 -41.10
C ASN A 5 32.95 19.63 -40.11
N GLY A 6 33.32 20.28 -39.00
CA GLY A 6 34.20 19.70 -37.97
C GLY A 6 33.48 18.91 -36.87
N ILE A 7 32.20 19.18 -36.62
CA ILE A 7 31.42 18.53 -35.53
C ILE A 7 30.66 17.29 -36.05
N SER A 8 30.28 17.29 -37.34
CA SER A 8 29.58 16.19 -38.01
C SER A 8 30.43 14.91 -38.21
N ALA A 9 31.76 15.02 -38.15
CA ALA A 9 32.68 13.89 -38.30
C ALA A 9 33.01 13.16 -36.99
N LEU A 10 32.85 13.83 -35.82
CA LEU A 10 33.12 13.22 -34.51
C LEU A 10 31.89 12.56 -33.87
N GLU A 11 30.68 12.87 -34.33
CA GLU A 11 29.44 12.23 -33.85
C GLU A 11 29.07 10.95 -34.64
N LYS A 12 29.80 10.62 -35.72
CA LYS A 12 29.57 9.42 -36.54
C LYS A 12 30.55 8.27 -36.30
N GLU A 13 31.49 8.43 -35.38
CA GLU A 13 32.61 7.49 -35.18
C GLU A 13 32.75 7.00 -33.72
N TYR A 14 31.64 6.80 -33.02
CA TYR A 14 31.59 5.91 -31.85
C TYR A 14 30.30 5.10 -31.90
N GLY A 15 30.23 4.15 -32.83
CA GLY A 15 29.35 3.00 -32.64
C GLY A 15 29.81 2.30 -31.36
N GLU A 16 28.94 2.23 -30.34
CA GLU A 16 29.27 1.51 -29.11
C GLU A 16 29.77 0.11 -29.49
N THR A 17 31.01 -0.21 -29.13
CA THR A 17 31.55 -1.55 -29.35
C THR A 17 30.65 -2.56 -28.65
N ARG A 18 30.47 -3.74 -29.25
CA ARG A 18 29.66 -4.82 -28.66
C ARG A 18 30.04 -5.10 -27.19
N ALA A 19 31.33 -5.04 -26.88
CA ALA A 19 31.84 -5.17 -25.51
C ALA A 19 31.33 -4.07 -24.56
N ASN A 20 31.21 -2.82 -25.02
CA ASN A 20 30.65 -1.72 -24.22
C ASN A 20 29.14 -1.91 -23.99
N ILE A 21 28.40 -2.34 -25.01
CA ILE A 21 26.96 -2.65 -24.89
C ILE A 21 26.74 -3.78 -23.88
N GLU A 22 27.55 -4.85 -23.98
CA GLU A 22 27.49 -5.99 -23.07
C GLU A 22 27.86 -5.58 -21.63
N TRP A 23 28.92 -4.80 -21.44
CA TRP A 23 29.34 -4.31 -20.13
C TRP A 23 28.31 -3.37 -19.48
N ASN A 24 27.73 -2.46 -20.27
CA ASN A 24 26.64 -1.58 -19.82
C ASN A 24 25.42 -2.38 -19.40
N PHE A 25 25.05 -3.41 -20.18
CA PHE A 25 23.95 -4.31 -19.86
C PHE A 25 24.18 -5.06 -18.54
N ILE A 26 25.36 -5.70 -18.37
CA ILE A 26 25.70 -6.45 -17.13
C ILE A 26 25.66 -5.53 -15.92
N THR A 27 26.27 -4.35 -16.03
CA THR A 27 26.33 -3.37 -14.94
C THR A 27 24.93 -2.90 -14.56
N LYS A 28 24.07 -2.62 -15.55
CA LYS A 28 22.69 -2.18 -15.33
C LYS A 28 21.81 -3.29 -14.75
N LEU A 29 21.97 -4.53 -15.21
CA LEU A 29 21.26 -5.69 -14.68
C LEU A 29 21.68 -5.99 -13.24
N ARG A 30 22.98 -6.01 -12.97
CA ARG A 30 23.51 -6.16 -11.61
C ARG A 30 22.99 -5.08 -10.67
N TYR A 31 23.07 -3.81 -11.09
CA TYR A 31 22.52 -2.70 -10.31
C TYR A 31 21.02 -2.90 -10.05
N THR A 32 20.24 -3.25 -11.08
CA THR A 32 18.81 -3.44 -10.93
C THR A 32 18.46 -4.62 -9.99
N LEU A 33 19.27 -5.69 -9.97
CA LEU A 33 19.11 -6.83 -9.06
C LEU A 33 19.58 -6.50 -7.63
N ASP A 34 20.69 -5.77 -7.48
CA ASP A 34 21.23 -5.41 -6.17
C ASP A 34 20.36 -4.39 -5.42
N TYR A 35 19.58 -3.60 -6.17
CA TYR A 35 18.69 -2.56 -5.65
C TYR A 35 17.20 -2.85 -5.96
N SER A 36 16.85 -4.04 -6.45
CA SER A 36 15.44 -4.42 -6.53
C SER A 36 14.85 -4.47 -5.13
N LYS A 37 13.62 -3.99 -5.02
CA LYS A 37 12.83 -4.13 -3.80
C LYS A 37 12.03 -5.44 -3.86
N PRO A 38 11.70 -6.04 -2.71
CA PRO A 38 10.92 -7.28 -2.62
C PRO A 38 9.59 -7.17 -3.36
N GLN A 39 9.07 -8.31 -3.82
CA GLN A 39 7.80 -8.45 -4.53
C GLN A 39 6.62 -7.90 -3.72
N GLY A 40 6.37 -6.59 -3.85
CA GLY A 40 5.25 -5.89 -3.25
C GLY A 40 4.12 -5.64 -4.25
N SER A 41 2.88 -5.63 -3.77
CA SER A 41 1.74 -5.14 -4.53
C SER A 41 1.57 -3.64 -4.30
N PHE A 42 0.95 -2.92 -5.26
CA PHE A 42 0.56 -1.52 -5.05
C PHE A 42 -0.63 -1.38 -4.07
N VAL A 43 -1.24 -2.50 -3.70
CA VAL A 43 -2.29 -2.60 -2.69
C VAL A 43 -2.15 -3.90 -1.88
N ALA A 44 -2.34 -3.80 -0.57
CA ALA A 44 -2.44 -4.92 0.36
C ALA A 44 -3.87 -5.08 0.87
N SER A 45 -4.30 -6.32 1.11
CA SER A 45 -5.60 -6.63 1.67
C SER A 45 -5.58 -7.94 2.43
N THR A 46 -6.06 -7.93 3.67
CA THR A 46 -6.26 -9.15 4.45
C THR A 46 -7.59 -9.10 5.18
N PHE A 47 -8.08 -10.25 5.63
CA PHE A 47 -9.19 -10.30 6.57
C PHE A 47 -8.89 -11.30 7.69
N SER A 48 -9.47 -11.05 8.86
CA SER A 48 -9.37 -11.95 10.01
C SER A 48 -10.71 -12.05 10.73
N THR A 49 -11.14 -13.28 10.98
CA THR A 49 -12.29 -13.60 11.84
C THR A 49 -11.93 -13.70 13.32
N THR A 50 -10.63 -13.73 13.63
CA THR A 50 -10.11 -13.71 15.01
C THR A 50 -9.36 -12.41 15.22
N PHE A 51 -9.88 -11.54 16.08
CA PHE A 51 -9.29 -10.22 16.27
C PHE A 51 -9.37 -9.74 17.72
N CYS A 52 -8.44 -8.87 18.09
CA CYS A 52 -8.51 -8.12 19.33
C CYS A 52 -9.54 -7.00 19.17
N SER A 53 -10.58 -6.93 20.01
CA SER A 53 -11.51 -5.80 19.95
C SER A 53 -10.82 -4.50 20.39
N PRO A 54 -10.99 -3.36 19.68
CA PRO A 54 -10.38 -2.08 20.07
C PRO A 54 -10.85 -1.56 21.43
N GLY A 55 -12.01 -1.99 21.92
CA GLY A 55 -12.69 -1.29 23.02
C GLY A 55 -12.97 0.16 22.62
N LEU A 56 -13.60 0.32 21.45
CA LEU A 56 -13.84 1.62 20.84
C LEU A 56 -14.76 2.45 21.73
N ASP A 57 -14.34 3.67 22.02
CA ASP A 57 -15.13 4.65 22.75
C ASP A 57 -15.13 5.96 21.98
N VAL A 58 -16.32 6.52 21.74
CA VAL A 58 -16.51 7.76 20.98
C VAL A 58 -17.11 8.80 21.90
N GLU A 59 -16.53 9.99 21.92
CA GLU A 59 -16.95 11.07 22.79
C GLU A 59 -18.42 11.45 22.53
N GLY A 60 -19.26 11.39 23.57
CA GLY A 60 -20.70 11.63 23.52
C GLY A 60 -21.55 10.40 23.16
N CYS A 61 -20.95 9.32 22.64
CA CYS A 61 -21.63 8.02 22.47
C CYS A 61 -21.22 7.02 23.55
N GLY A 62 -20.03 7.16 24.13
CA GLY A 62 -19.43 6.17 25.02
C GLY A 62 -18.91 4.95 24.26
N SER A 63 -18.96 3.78 24.91
CA SER A 63 -18.44 2.53 24.36
C SER A 63 -19.27 2.05 23.16
N ILE A 64 -18.62 1.85 22.02
CA ILE A 64 -19.20 1.31 20.79
C ILE A 64 -18.83 -0.18 20.66
N PRO A 65 -19.78 -1.10 20.86
CA PRO A 65 -19.50 -2.53 20.73
C PRO A 65 -19.30 -2.93 19.26
N LEU A 66 -18.52 -3.99 19.05
CA LEU A 66 -18.38 -4.65 17.76
C LEU A 66 -18.94 -6.09 17.87
N PRO A 67 -19.67 -6.57 16.86
CA PRO A 67 -19.91 -5.91 15.58
C PRO A 67 -20.89 -4.74 15.66
N LEU A 68 -20.67 -3.70 14.85
CA LEU A 68 -21.48 -2.50 14.88
C LEU A 68 -22.92 -2.82 14.44
N CYS A 69 -23.88 -2.53 15.32
CA CYS A 69 -25.31 -2.66 15.04
C CYS A 69 -25.93 -1.31 14.65
N SER A 70 -27.13 -1.34 14.06
CA SER A 70 -27.81 -0.12 13.60
C SER A 70 -28.04 0.90 14.72
N ARG A 71 -28.41 0.47 15.93
CA ARG A 71 -28.64 1.39 17.07
C ARG A 71 -27.39 2.20 17.39
N ASP A 72 -26.24 1.54 17.43
CA ASP A 72 -24.98 2.18 17.78
C ASP A 72 -24.48 3.05 16.61
N ALA A 73 -24.75 2.66 15.36
CA ALA A 73 -24.53 3.49 14.18
C ALA A 73 -25.38 4.78 14.20
N GLU A 74 -26.67 4.71 14.53
CA GLU A 74 -27.54 5.90 14.67
C GLU A 74 -27.04 6.83 15.78
N SER A 75 -26.47 6.27 16.85
CA SER A 75 -25.86 7.06 17.93
C SER A 75 -24.65 7.86 17.42
N LEU A 76 -23.80 7.24 16.58
CA LEU A 76 -22.69 7.92 15.91
C LEU A 76 -23.19 9.00 14.95
N ILE A 77 -24.22 8.71 14.14
CA ILE A 77 -24.81 9.68 13.20
C ILE A 77 -25.32 10.91 13.96
N THR A 78 -26.09 10.69 15.02
CA THR A 78 -26.65 11.75 15.86
C THR A 78 -25.53 12.61 16.45
N GLN A 79 -24.48 11.98 16.96
CA GLN A 79 -23.36 12.68 17.56
C GLN A 79 -22.54 13.48 16.54
N ALA A 80 -22.34 12.94 15.33
CA ALA A 80 -21.68 13.66 14.24
C ALA A 80 -22.49 14.90 13.80
N ALA A 81 -23.82 14.80 13.77
CA ALA A 81 -24.71 15.92 13.44
C ALA A 81 -24.65 17.04 14.49
N VAL A 82 -24.64 16.69 15.79
CA VAL A 82 -24.50 17.67 16.89
C VAL A 82 -23.21 18.49 16.75
N ARG A 83 -22.16 17.88 16.19
CA ARG A 83 -20.85 18.51 15.99
C ARG A 83 -20.75 19.34 14.70
N GLY A 84 -21.85 19.47 13.95
CA GLY A 84 -21.88 20.20 12.69
C GLY A 84 -21.18 19.48 11.54
N GLY A 85 -21.03 18.15 11.61
CA GLY A 85 -20.47 17.36 10.51
C GLY A 85 -21.37 17.40 9.28
N ASP A 86 -20.81 17.76 8.13
CA ASP A 86 -21.46 17.87 6.81
C ASP A 86 -21.92 16.53 6.18
N GLY A 87 -21.94 15.47 6.98
CA GLY A 87 -21.97 14.09 6.51
C GLY A 87 -23.29 13.60 5.96
N SER A 88 -24.40 14.29 6.25
CA SER A 88 -25.75 13.81 5.93
C SER A 88 -26.05 13.79 4.43
N GLU A 89 -25.44 14.67 3.63
CA GLU A 89 -25.69 14.70 2.18
C GLU A 89 -25.04 13.52 1.45
N MET A 90 -23.93 13.00 2.00
CA MET A 90 -23.17 11.89 1.40
C MET A 90 -23.27 10.59 2.20
N ASN A 91 -23.99 10.58 3.33
CA ASN A 91 -24.05 9.49 4.30
C ASN A 91 -22.65 9.05 4.82
N ILE A 92 -21.78 10.03 5.10
CA ILE A 92 -20.41 9.79 5.60
C ILE A 92 -20.19 10.64 6.84
N TRP A 93 -19.96 10.01 7.98
CA TRP A 93 -19.71 10.70 9.25
C TRP A 93 -18.32 10.36 9.78
N SER A 94 -17.51 11.36 10.12
CA SER A 94 -16.13 11.15 10.57
C SER A 94 -15.90 11.73 11.95
N PHE A 95 -15.03 11.07 12.72
CA PHE A 95 -14.53 11.50 14.00
C PHE A 95 -13.01 11.61 13.96
N ASP A 96 -12.47 12.74 14.39
CA ASP A 96 -11.03 13.00 14.46
C ASP A 96 -10.39 12.29 15.66
N THR A 97 -9.06 12.21 15.72
CA THR A 97 -8.32 11.41 16.72
C THR A 97 -8.55 11.80 18.18
N ASP A 98 -9.00 13.02 18.43
CA ASP A 98 -9.35 13.54 19.75
C ASP A 98 -10.78 13.18 20.16
N GLN A 99 -11.59 12.69 19.22
CA GLN A 99 -13.03 12.42 19.39
C GLN A 99 -13.34 10.94 19.64
N PHE A 100 -12.35 10.05 19.53
CA PHE A 100 -12.50 8.63 19.82
C PHE A 100 -11.22 8.05 20.41
N GLN A 101 -11.36 6.94 21.11
CA GLN A 101 -10.24 6.21 21.70
C GLN A 101 -10.45 4.70 21.55
N CYS A 102 -9.35 3.96 21.42
CA CYS A 102 -9.35 2.51 21.52
C CYS A 102 -8.82 2.13 22.90
N ARG A 103 -9.70 1.72 23.81
CA ARG A 103 -9.38 1.55 25.24
C ARG A 103 -8.79 0.19 25.59
N ASN A 104 -8.88 -0.80 24.70
CA ASN A 104 -8.28 -2.11 24.97
C ASN A 104 -6.74 -1.99 24.99
N PRO A 105 -6.05 -2.31 26.09
CA PRO A 105 -4.59 -2.20 26.19
C PRO A 105 -3.84 -3.03 25.15
N PHE A 106 -4.42 -4.14 24.68
CA PHE A 106 -3.81 -5.02 23.68
C PHE A 106 -4.05 -4.56 22.24
N TRP A 107 -4.90 -3.55 22.04
CA TRP A 107 -5.29 -3.10 20.69
C TRP A 107 -4.11 -2.54 19.91
N ASN A 108 -3.27 -1.72 20.55
CA ASN A 108 -2.18 -1.05 19.85
C ASN A 108 -1.19 -2.05 19.24
N ASP A 109 -0.79 -3.06 20.01
CA ASP A 109 0.11 -4.12 19.53
C ASP A 109 -0.52 -4.92 18.40
N TYR A 110 -1.82 -5.23 18.52
CA TYR A 110 -2.57 -5.90 17.47
C TYR A 110 -2.66 -5.06 16.19
N PHE A 111 -2.97 -3.77 16.31
CA PHE A 111 -3.05 -2.82 15.19
C PHE A 111 -1.70 -2.68 14.47
N LEU A 112 -0.60 -2.58 15.22
CA LEU A 112 0.75 -2.53 14.66
C LEU A 112 1.11 -3.85 13.95
N SER A 113 0.67 -5.00 14.46
CA SER A 113 0.88 -6.29 13.79
C SER A 113 0.19 -6.35 12.42
N LEU A 114 -1.05 -5.87 12.33
CA LEU A 114 -1.81 -5.78 11.07
C LEU A 114 -1.18 -4.79 10.08
N THR A 115 -0.68 -3.67 10.61
CA THR A 115 0.08 -2.69 9.83
C THR A 115 1.31 -3.36 9.21
N LYS A 116 2.09 -4.09 10.00
CA LYS A 116 3.30 -4.78 9.53
C LYS A 116 2.99 -5.79 8.42
N ILE A 117 1.97 -6.63 8.59
CA ILE A 117 1.53 -7.58 7.55
C ILE A 117 1.18 -6.84 6.26
N SER A 118 0.52 -5.69 6.35
CA SER A 118 0.13 -4.90 5.19
C SER A 118 1.34 -4.22 4.52
N LEU A 119 2.30 -3.72 5.30
CA LEU A 119 3.56 -3.17 4.78
C LEU A 119 4.39 -4.22 4.05
N ASP A 120 4.49 -5.43 4.61
CA ASP A 120 5.18 -6.56 3.98
C ASP A 120 4.54 -6.89 2.62
N GLN A 121 3.20 -6.90 2.53
CA GLN A 121 2.48 -7.11 1.27
C GLN A 121 2.64 -5.96 0.26
N LEU A 122 2.85 -4.74 0.74
CA LEU A 122 3.21 -3.60 -0.10
C LEU A 122 4.66 -3.67 -0.60
N GLY A 123 5.49 -4.61 -0.10
CA GLY A 123 6.91 -4.75 -0.44
C GLY A 123 7.82 -3.86 0.40
N ILE A 124 7.32 -3.34 1.53
CA ILE A 124 8.05 -2.42 2.40
C ILE A 124 8.60 -3.19 3.60
N LEU A 125 9.79 -3.78 3.42
CA LEU A 125 10.41 -4.66 4.45
C LEU A 125 11.29 -3.92 5.46
N GLN A 126 11.73 -2.69 5.15
CA GLN A 126 12.67 -1.93 5.98
C GLN A 126 12.34 -0.45 5.93
N GLY A 127 12.56 0.25 7.04
CA GLY A 127 12.33 1.69 7.16
C GLY A 127 11.76 2.05 8.52
N ASN A 128 12.00 3.30 8.95
CA ASN A 128 11.39 3.81 10.16
C ASN A 128 9.99 4.32 9.82
N ILE A 129 9.08 3.37 9.62
CA ILE A 129 7.71 3.60 9.14
C ILE A 129 6.77 3.61 10.33
N GLY A 130 5.97 4.66 10.42
CA GLY A 130 4.88 4.77 11.36
C GLY A 130 3.53 4.54 10.69
N CYS A 131 2.58 4.08 11.49
CA CYS A 131 1.17 4.10 11.16
C CYS A 131 0.43 4.80 12.30
N LYS A 132 -0.31 5.85 11.97
CA LYS A 132 -1.06 6.62 12.97
C LYS A 132 -2.53 6.69 12.56
N PRO A 133 -3.46 6.28 13.43
CA PRO A 133 -4.88 6.54 13.26
C PRO A 133 -5.10 8.01 12.96
N SER A 134 -5.91 8.28 11.94
CA SER A 134 -6.27 9.61 11.48
C SER A 134 -7.72 9.91 11.78
N LYS A 135 -8.65 9.02 11.39
CA LYS A 135 -10.09 9.23 11.58
C LYS A 135 -10.80 7.91 11.81
N LEU A 136 -11.94 7.98 12.50
CA LEU A 136 -12.95 6.94 12.50
C LEU A 136 -14.08 7.41 11.58
N VAL A 137 -14.42 6.61 10.57
CA VAL A 137 -15.41 7.01 9.55
C VAL A 137 -16.51 5.96 9.44
N LEU A 138 -17.75 6.42 9.58
CA LEU A 138 -18.96 5.65 9.35
C LEU A 138 -19.52 5.97 7.97
N TYR A 139 -19.68 4.94 7.14
CA TYR A 139 -20.34 5.02 5.85
C TYR A 139 -21.72 4.37 5.96
N GLY A 140 -22.77 5.12 5.64
CA GLY A 140 -24.14 4.61 5.53
C GLY A 140 -24.46 4.12 4.12
N LYS A 141 -25.73 3.81 3.90
CA LYS A 141 -26.27 3.47 2.58
C LYS A 141 -25.99 4.58 1.56
N ASP A 142 -25.72 4.20 0.32
CA ASP A 142 -25.41 5.04 -0.84
C ASP A 142 -24.08 5.81 -0.73
N ALA A 143 -23.38 5.72 0.40
CA ALA A 143 -22.08 6.34 0.59
C ALA A 143 -21.01 5.68 -0.29
N VAL A 144 -20.09 6.50 -0.79
CA VAL A 144 -18.90 6.08 -1.53
C VAL A 144 -17.65 6.45 -0.73
N PHE A 145 -16.60 5.65 -0.82
CA PHE A 145 -15.32 5.94 -0.19
C PHE A 145 -14.74 7.23 -0.77
N ASP A 146 -14.55 8.21 0.11
CA ASP A 146 -13.86 9.47 -0.20
C ASP A 146 -12.50 9.49 0.52
N PRO A 147 -11.38 9.41 -0.22
CA PRO A 147 -10.03 9.48 0.35
C PRO A 147 -9.75 10.76 1.13
N GLN A 148 -10.34 11.90 0.72
CA GLN A 148 -10.13 13.20 1.36
C GLN A 148 -10.82 13.27 2.72
N LYS A 149 -12.03 12.73 2.82
CA LYS A 149 -12.73 12.61 4.12
C LYS A 149 -12.12 11.52 5.01
N ALA A 150 -11.47 10.52 4.40
CA ALA A 150 -10.87 9.40 5.11
C ALA A 150 -9.56 9.74 5.85
N THR A 151 -8.71 10.65 5.34
CA THR A 151 -7.38 10.85 5.94
C THR A 151 -6.97 12.31 5.99
N THR A 152 -6.19 12.67 7.01
CA THR A 152 -5.50 13.96 7.08
C THR A 152 -4.06 13.77 6.62
N LYS A 153 -3.67 14.37 5.50
CA LYS A 153 -2.28 14.27 5.00
C LYS A 153 -1.32 14.94 5.98
N ILE A 154 -0.29 14.23 6.40
CA ILE A 154 0.79 14.73 7.25
C ILE A 154 2.12 14.68 6.48
N PRO A 155 3.13 15.47 6.86
CA PRO A 155 4.46 15.37 6.28
C PRO A 155 4.99 13.92 6.35
N GLY A 156 5.54 13.44 5.24
CA GLY A 156 6.05 12.07 5.14
C GLY A 156 4.98 11.00 4.91
N THR A 157 3.69 11.35 4.80
CA THR A 157 2.66 10.40 4.37
C THR A 157 3.00 9.86 2.98
N PHE A 158 3.15 8.55 2.89
CA PHE A 158 3.42 7.84 1.64
C PHE A 158 2.30 6.89 1.27
N GLY A 159 1.38 6.58 2.19
CA GLY A 159 0.25 5.70 1.91
C GLY A 159 -0.88 5.81 2.92
N THR A 160 -1.92 5.04 2.68
CA THR A 160 -3.09 4.94 3.55
C THR A 160 -3.25 3.50 4.01
N PHE A 161 -3.58 3.33 5.28
CA PHE A 161 -3.97 2.06 5.87
C PHE A 161 -5.39 2.19 6.44
N ILE A 162 -6.30 1.31 6.03
CA ILE A 162 -7.67 1.26 6.51
C ILE A 162 -7.91 -0.08 7.18
N LEU A 163 -8.52 -0.01 8.35
CA LEU A 163 -9.08 -1.15 9.04
C LEU A 163 -10.61 -1.04 9.04
N LEU A 164 -11.26 -1.86 8.23
CA LEU A 164 -12.72 -2.02 8.29
C LEU A 164 -13.06 -2.83 9.53
N LEU A 165 -13.75 -2.18 10.47
CA LEU A 165 -14.22 -2.79 11.70
C LEU A 165 -15.45 -3.67 11.41
N PRO A 166 -15.72 -4.70 12.22
CA PRO A 166 -16.82 -5.63 11.97
C PRO A 166 -18.15 -4.88 12.04
N SER A 167 -18.87 -4.87 10.92
CA SER A 167 -20.14 -4.17 10.80
C SER A 167 -20.96 -4.74 9.65
N LYS A 168 -22.28 -4.83 9.84
CA LYS A 168 -23.17 -5.40 8.84
C LYS A 168 -23.39 -4.43 7.68
N HIS A 169 -22.93 -4.79 6.49
CA HIS A 169 -23.17 -4.03 5.27
C HIS A 169 -23.04 -4.87 4.00
N THR A 170 -23.59 -4.38 2.88
CA THR A 170 -23.39 -4.92 1.53
C THR A 170 -22.92 -3.83 0.57
N GLY A 171 -22.28 -4.22 -0.55
CA GLY A 171 -21.63 -3.28 -1.46
C GLY A 171 -20.31 -2.73 -0.89
N GLY A 172 -19.86 -1.57 -1.38
CA GLY A 172 -18.62 -0.95 -0.92
C GLY A 172 -17.32 -1.57 -1.43
N ASP A 173 -17.36 -2.31 -2.55
CA ASP A 173 -16.21 -2.90 -3.20
C ASP A 173 -15.16 -1.84 -3.52
N MET A 174 -13.93 -2.04 -3.07
CA MET A 174 -12.81 -1.13 -3.33
C MET A 174 -12.17 -1.47 -4.68
N ARG A 175 -12.31 -0.55 -5.63
CA ARG A 175 -11.72 -0.57 -6.96
C ARG A 175 -10.46 0.28 -6.94
N ILE A 176 -9.31 -0.36 -7.05
CA ILE A 176 -8.03 0.32 -6.94
C ILE A 176 -7.36 0.28 -8.30
N PHE A 177 -7.06 1.47 -8.82
CA PHE A 177 -6.40 1.65 -10.09
C PHE A 177 -5.04 2.29 -9.87
N HIS A 178 -4.03 1.70 -10.51
CA HIS A 178 -2.70 2.27 -10.57
C HIS A 178 -2.35 2.57 -12.03
N ALA A 179 -2.10 3.85 -12.34
CA ALA A 179 -1.87 4.31 -13.70
C ALA A 179 -0.64 3.66 -14.35
N GLY A 180 0.44 3.46 -13.59
CA GLY A 180 1.68 2.88 -14.10
C GLY A 180 1.61 1.39 -14.46
N THR A 181 0.64 0.62 -13.96
CA THR A 181 0.47 -0.81 -14.34
C THR A 181 -0.70 -1.04 -15.30
N GLN A 182 -1.59 -0.05 -15.45
CA GLN A 182 -2.94 -0.25 -15.97
C GLN A 182 -3.72 -1.41 -15.31
N ARG A 183 -3.30 -1.84 -14.11
CA ARG A 183 -3.99 -2.91 -13.38
C ARG A 183 -5.11 -2.30 -12.53
N ARG A 184 -6.26 -2.97 -12.58
CA ARG A 184 -7.41 -2.68 -11.75
C ARG A 184 -7.65 -3.87 -10.84
N LEU A 185 -7.67 -3.63 -9.54
CA LEU A 185 -8.02 -4.64 -8.54
C LEU A 185 -9.36 -4.28 -7.92
N VAL A 186 -10.18 -5.30 -7.67
CA VAL A 186 -11.46 -5.16 -6.97
C VAL A 186 -11.36 -5.97 -5.69
N ILE A 187 -11.41 -5.29 -4.56
CA ILE A 187 -11.38 -5.90 -3.24
C ILE A 187 -12.79 -5.83 -2.69
N LYS A 188 -13.38 -7.00 -2.50
CA LYS A 188 -14.69 -7.14 -1.88
C LYS A 188 -14.52 -7.19 -0.36
N PRO A 189 -15.40 -6.53 0.42
CA PRO A 189 -15.47 -6.79 1.85
C PRO A 189 -15.63 -8.29 2.12
N ALA A 190 -15.03 -8.78 3.20
CA ALA A 190 -15.06 -10.20 3.54
C ALA A 190 -16.52 -10.70 3.63
N PRO A 191 -16.86 -11.92 3.17
CA PRO A 191 -18.20 -12.49 3.33
C PRO A 191 -18.74 -12.48 4.78
N PRO A 192 -17.90 -12.63 5.83
CA PRO A 192 -18.30 -12.34 7.20
C PRO A 192 -17.96 -10.90 7.63
N SER A 193 -18.22 -9.87 6.81
CA SER A 193 -17.89 -8.47 7.13
C SER A 193 -18.53 -8.00 8.44
N GLU A 194 -19.66 -8.60 8.81
CA GLU A 194 -20.29 -8.40 10.10
C GLU A 194 -19.40 -8.88 11.26
N TYR A 195 -18.59 -9.92 11.10
CA TYR A 195 -17.82 -10.55 12.19
C TYR A 195 -16.30 -10.60 11.93
N ALA A 196 -15.80 -9.95 10.89
CA ALA A 196 -14.40 -9.97 10.51
C ALA A 196 -13.84 -8.56 10.34
N LEU A 197 -12.56 -8.43 10.69
CA LEU A 197 -11.77 -7.27 10.30
C LEU A 197 -11.27 -7.44 8.87
N THR A 198 -11.25 -6.35 8.11
CA THR A 198 -10.56 -6.29 6.81
C THR A 198 -9.52 -5.18 6.85
N THR A 199 -8.26 -5.47 6.54
CA THR A 199 -7.23 -4.45 6.31
C THR A 199 -7.16 -4.14 4.83
N LEU A 200 -6.92 -2.87 4.51
CA LEU A 200 -6.59 -2.40 3.18
C LEU A 200 -5.43 -1.42 3.31
N ALA A 201 -4.42 -1.52 2.46
CA ALA A 201 -3.36 -0.52 2.41
C ALA A 201 -2.92 -0.25 0.98
N TRP A 202 -2.54 0.99 0.69
CA TRP A 202 -2.05 1.39 -0.63
C TRP A 202 -1.15 2.63 -0.54
N TYR A 203 -0.39 2.88 -1.60
CA TYR A 203 0.48 4.04 -1.73
C TYR A 203 -0.27 5.31 -2.13
N SER A 204 0.28 6.50 -1.86
CA SER A 204 -0.41 7.79 -2.08
C SER A 204 -0.61 8.15 -3.56
N ASP A 205 0.18 7.55 -4.46
CA ASP A 205 0.05 7.63 -5.92
C ASP A 205 -0.94 6.61 -6.49
N VAL A 206 -1.57 5.79 -5.63
CA VAL A 206 -2.66 4.88 -5.99
C VAL A 206 -3.99 5.56 -5.68
N VAL A 207 -4.91 5.55 -6.65
CA VAL A 207 -6.24 6.17 -6.50
C VAL A 207 -7.28 5.08 -6.23
N PRO A 208 -7.74 4.92 -4.98
CA PRO A 208 -8.86 4.05 -4.66
C PRO A 208 -10.18 4.71 -5.03
N GLN A 209 -11.11 3.91 -5.54
CA GLN A 209 -12.51 4.24 -5.68
C GLN A 209 -13.31 3.13 -4.99
N SER A 210 -14.50 3.40 -4.47
CA SER A 210 -15.40 2.32 -4.06
C SER A 210 -16.68 2.30 -4.88
N THR A 211 -17.35 1.16 -4.92
CA THR A 211 -18.79 1.16 -5.19
C THR A 211 -19.53 1.73 -3.97
N LEU A 212 -20.80 2.09 -4.18
CA LEU A 212 -21.67 2.52 -3.09
C LEU A 212 -21.91 1.39 -2.09
N ILE A 213 -22.20 1.76 -0.84
CA ILE A 213 -22.76 0.86 0.17
C ILE A 213 -24.25 0.64 -0.16
N GLU A 214 -24.66 -0.59 -0.42
CA GLU A 214 -26.02 -0.90 -0.85
C GLU A 214 -26.98 -1.03 0.34
N SER A 215 -26.47 -1.51 1.47
CA SER A 215 -27.23 -1.64 2.72
C SER A 215 -26.33 -1.65 3.94
N GLY A 216 -26.90 -1.29 5.10
CA GLY A 216 -26.20 -1.32 6.38
C GLY A 216 -25.19 -0.19 6.57
N TYR A 217 -24.22 -0.44 7.46
CA TYR A 217 -23.22 0.55 7.86
C TYR A 217 -21.81 -0.06 7.81
N ARG A 218 -20.86 0.66 7.22
CA ARG A 218 -19.44 0.28 7.21
C ARG A 218 -18.67 1.22 8.13
N LEU A 219 -18.05 0.68 9.18
CA LEU A 219 -17.18 1.43 10.08
C LEU A 219 -15.71 1.21 9.71
N ALA A 220 -14.96 2.28 9.53
CA ALA A 220 -13.57 2.22 9.12
C ALA A 220 -12.69 3.06 10.05
N LEU A 221 -11.61 2.47 10.55
CA LEU A 221 -10.50 3.20 11.16
C LEU A 221 -9.46 3.47 10.08
N THR A 222 -9.28 4.73 9.74
CA THR A 222 -8.37 5.16 8.68
C THR A 222 -7.09 5.71 9.29
N SER A 223 -5.96 5.41 8.68
CA SER A 223 -4.63 5.72 9.21
C SER A 223 -3.69 6.15 8.09
N ASN A 224 -2.76 7.04 8.42
CA ASN A 224 -1.69 7.41 7.50
C ASN A 224 -0.50 6.47 7.72
N LEU A 225 0.05 5.96 6.62
CA LEU A 225 1.38 5.36 6.58
C LEU A 225 2.38 6.47 6.27
N TYR A 226 3.37 6.64 7.13
CA TYR A 226 4.35 7.73 6.99
C TYR A 226 5.78 7.25 7.30
N GLN A 227 6.75 7.91 6.68
CA GLN A 227 8.16 7.73 6.98
C GLN A 227 8.67 8.86 7.87
N ASN A 228 9.50 8.51 8.85
CA ASN A 228 10.19 9.50 9.67
C ASN A 228 11.22 10.29 8.85
N ALA A 229 11.46 11.56 9.23
CA ALA A 229 12.20 12.52 8.43
C ALA A 229 13.61 12.04 8.01
N GLY A 230 14.00 12.36 6.77
CA GLY A 230 15.33 12.06 6.21
C GLY A 230 15.42 10.84 5.29
N GLN A 231 14.29 10.21 4.94
CA GLN A 231 14.21 9.11 3.97
C GLN A 231 13.44 9.51 2.71
N GLU A 232 13.80 8.94 1.56
CA GLU A 232 13.00 9.06 0.34
C GLU A 232 11.62 8.43 0.54
N ILE A 233 10.59 9.14 0.08
CA ILE A 233 9.19 8.72 0.20
C ILE A 233 8.94 7.49 -0.67
N CYS A 234 8.41 6.42 -0.09
CA CYS A 234 8.05 5.22 -0.84
C CYS A 234 6.81 5.47 -1.73
N THR A 235 6.94 5.26 -3.03
CA THR A 235 5.82 5.36 -4.00
C THR A 235 5.60 4.03 -4.71
N ALA A 236 4.39 3.77 -5.19
CA ALA A 236 4.12 2.61 -6.04
C ALA A 236 4.94 2.68 -7.33
N GLU A 237 5.12 3.87 -7.89
CA GLU A 237 5.98 4.10 -9.05
C GLU A 237 7.44 3.68 -8.79
N SER A 238 8.06 4.14 -7.69
CA SER A 238 9.45 3.78 -7.36
C SER A 238 9.65 2.27 -7.16
N MET A 239 8.64 1.57 -6.62
CA MET A 239 8.64 0.12 -6.49
C MET A 239 8.62 -0.53 -7.89
N MET A 240 7.80 0.00 -8.79
CA MET A 240 7.58 -0.58 -10.11
C MET A 240 8.62 -0.21 -11.17
N GLU A 241 9.28 0.93 -11.05
CA GLU A 241 10.37 1.33 -11.95
C GLU A 241 11.48 0.28 -11.96
N THR A 242 11.87 -0.21 -10.77
CA THR A 242 12.88 -1.26 -10.66
C THR A 242 12.41 -2.56 -11.32
N HIS A 243 11.13 -2.91 -11.17
CA HIS A 243 10.54 -4.08 -11.85
C HIS A 243 10.47 -3.91 -13.37
N THR A 244 10.10 -2.73 -13.86
CA THR A 244 9.98 -2.44 -15.30
C THR A 244 11.36 -2.48 -15.96
N MET A 245 12.36 -1.88 -15.31
CA MET A 245 13.75 -1.93 -15.73
C MET A 245 14.28 -3.36 -15.76
N LEU A 246 14.03 -4.14 -14.69
CA LEU A 246 14.46 -5.53 -14.62
C LEU A 246 13.81 -6.38 -15.72
N ARG A 247 12.48 -6.24 -15.89
CA ARG A 247 11.73 -6.94 -16.94
C ARG A 247 12.29 -6.61 -18.32
N LYS A 248 12.56 -5.34 -18.61
CA LYS A 248 13.14 -4.92 -19.89
C LYS A 248 14.50 -5.58 -20.11
N LEU A 249 15.39 -5.54 -19.12
CA LEU A 249 16.71 -6.17 -19.23
C LEU A 249 16.61 -7.69 -19.45
N LEU A 250 15.69 -8.37 -18.75
CA LEU A 250 15.46 -9.80 -18.93
C LEU A 250 14.89 -10.15 -20.31
N ILE A 251 14.05 -9.29 -20.90
CA ILE A 251 13.53 -9.46 -22.27
C ILE A 251 14.64 -9.21 -23.31
N ASP A 252 15.50 -8.22 -23.08
CA ASP A 252 16.57 -7.85 -23.99
C ASP A 252 17.75 -8.85 -23.90
N TRP A 253 17.89 -9.57 -22.79
CA TRP A 253 19.00 -10.52 -22.55
C TRP A 253 19.19 -11.50 -23.70
N PRO A 254 18.21 -12.31 -24.13
CA PRO A 254 18.46 -13.35 -25.13
C PRO A 254 18.93 -12.78 -26.47
N GLN A 255 18.62 -11.51 -26.75
CA GLN A 255 19.03 -10.80 -27.96
C GLN A 255 20.44 -10.23 -27.82
N LEU A 256 20.78 -9.68 -26.66
CA LEU A 256 22.08 -9.05 -26.40
C LEU A 256 23.17 -10.07 -26.04
N MET A 257 22.80 -11.17 -25.38
CA MET A 257 23.71 -12.20 -24.86
C MET A 257 23.13 -13.62 -24.99
N PRO A 258 22.97 -14.16 -26.21
CA PRO A 258 22.30 -15.44 -26.46
C PRO A 258 23.00 -16.67 -25.87
N HIS A 259 24.30 -16.59 -25.55
CA HIS A 259 25.10 -17.71 -25.07
C HIS A 259 25.67 -17.52 -23.67
N ASN A 260 25.38 -16.40 -23.01
CA ASN A 260 25.95 -16.09 -21.70
C ASN A 260 25.01 -16.56 -20.58
N LYS A 261 25.60 -17.16 -19.55
CA LYS A 261 24.94 -17.39 -18.26
C LYS A 261 25.36 -16.29 -17.31
N LEU A 262 24.41 -15.59 -16.70
CA LEU A 262 24.69 -14.67 -15.60
C LEU A 262 24.68 -15.48 -14.31
N VAL A 263 25.71 -15.28 -13.48
CA VAL A 263 25.76 -15.83 -12.13
C VAL A 263 25.58 -14.66 -11.17
N TYR A 264 24.48 -14.68 -10.42
CA TYR A 264 24.27 -13.73 -9.32
C TYR A 264 24.90 -14.30 -8.06
N ILE A 265 25.91 -13.60 -7.53
CA ILE A 265 26.59 -14.02 -6.31
C ILE A 265 25.76 -13.51 -5.13
N MET A 266 25.20 -14.45 -4.36
CA MET A 266 24.47 -14.14 -3.13
C MET A 266 25.44 -13.57 -2.09
N HIS A 267 25.00 -12.54 -1.36
CA HIS A 267 25.74 -11.89 -0.28
C HIS A 267 25.67 -12.70 1.03
N TYR A 268 24.54 -13.34 1.33
CA TYR A 268 24.39 -14.22 2.48
C TYR A 268 24.87 -15.63 2.19
N GLN A 269 25.46 -16.25 3.22
CA GLN A 269 25.82 -17.67 3.19
C GLN A 269 24.58 -18.51 3.52
N TYR A 270 24.04 -19.18 2.51
CA TYR A 270 22.98 -20.18 2.69
C TYR A 270 23.58 -21.58 2.76
N THR A 271 23.07 -22.39 3.68
CA THR A 271 23.31 -23.85 3.65
C THR A 271 22.53 -24.49 2.51
N PHE A 272 22.92 -25.69 2.08
CA PHE A 272 22.17 -26.43 1.06
C PHE A 272 20.70 -26.67 1.46
N ALA A 273 20.42 -26.84 2.75
CA ALA A 273 19.07 -27.03 3.27
C ALA A 273 18.24 -25.73 3.30
N SER A 274 18.91 -24.57 3.49
CA SER A 274 18.25 -23.27 3.59
C SER A 274 18.15 -22.53 2.27
N LEU A 275 18.86 -22.96 1.21
CA LEU A 275 18.80 -22.35 -0.12
C LEU A 275 17.48 -22.71 -0.84
N LYS A 276 16.43 -21.96 -0.52
CA LYS A 276 15.12 -22.00 -1.19
C LYS A 276 14.67 -20.56 -1.42
N ILE A 277 13.93 -20.31 -2.50
CA ILE A 277 13.42 -18.97 -2.85
C ILE A 277 12.71 -18.33 -1.64
N ASP A 278 11.87 -19.09 -0.94
CA ASP A 278 11.09 -18.63 0.22
C ASP A 278 11.96 -18.31 1.46
N ASN A 279 13.20 -18.78 1.50
CA ASN A 279 14.14 -18.62 2.61
C ASN A 279 15.24 -17.60 2.31
N LEU A 280 15.20 -16.94 1.14
CA LEU A 280 16.12 -15.86 0.83
C LEU A 280 15.78 -14.63 1.66
N ASP A 281 16.81 -13.92 2.13
CA ASP A 281 16.71 -12.72 2.95
C ASP A 281 17.26 -11.49 2.23
N GLY A 282 16.87 -10.30 2.69
CA GLY A 282 17.44 -9.04 2.24
C GLY A 282 17.35 -8.81 0.72
N ARG A 283 18.52 -8.63 0.08
CA ARG A 283 18.62 -8.28 -1.34
C ARG A 283 18.38 -9.49 -2.23
N GLU A 284 18.73 -10.68 -1.77
CA GLU A 284 18.54 -11.95 -2.47
C GLU A 284 17.05 -12.29 -2.58
N ARG A 285 16.27 -12.01 -1.53
CA ARG A 285 14.81 -12.11 -1.60
C ARG A 285 14.20 -11.20 -2.64
N SER A 286 14.83 -10.06 -2.88
CA SER A 286 14.36 -9.06 -3.84
C SER A 286 14.79 -9.36 -5.27
N ALA A 287 15.87 -10.13 -5.44
CA ALA A 287 16.43 -10.53 -6.72
C ALA A 287 15.85 -11.86 -7.27
N ALA A 288 15.27 -12.69 -6.39
CA ALA A 288 14.67 -13.98 -6.73
C ALA A 288 13.22 -13.87 -7.23
#